data_AF-A0A934X5S4-F1
#
_entry.id   AF-A0A934X5S4-F1
#
_cell.length_a   1.000
_cell.length_b   1.000
_cell.length_c   1.000
_cell.angle_alpha   90.00
_cell.angle_beta   90.00
_cell.angle_gamma   90.00
#
_symmetry.space_group_name_H-M   'P 1'
#
loop_
_entity.id
_entity.type
_entity.pdbx_description
1 polymer ?
#
loop_
_entity_poly.entity_id
_entity_poly.type
_entity_poly.pdbx_seq_one_letter_code
_entity_poly.pdbx_strand_id
1 'polypeptide(L)'
;MSSANNDRQPAGDLVPVKFSRLTRRGVLLGLSLTQLVALAIGGATLIGAFYAGGGMLLAYTAPVWVLAAVLTWIPVAGRPIVEWLPVACWWLWRTTGGQLLYRRRIVVPRPVGTLALPGDRARLREYSDPDTGAGMIHDPHAATLTVVCEVTHPAFVLLDPSEQERRVTSWGRVLATVCRSGRIATLQILERTLPDSGTGLAEWWASHGTTDGSWAADTYAELIDRAGPAGERHATTLSLSLDMKASARQIRTAGGGIRGAAAVLRQEMNTLVAAVRSADLSPSGWLTPGQIAVMLRSAYDPAIAATLERHGQLGQSLATAGPVAVTEAWGRLRTDSAHHAVLWVSEWPRSLVYPGFLSPVLLSTGIQRSFSLICTPMRSDQAARDIRKKKVEHISDQAQRAKIGQIEDASLTAEYHDVLQQEADLTAGHGILRYTGLISVSAPTVEELDAGVAAIEQAAIQASCETRLLVGQQAAAFTAAALPLCRSV
;
A
#
# COMPACT_ATOMS: atom_id res chain seq x y z
N MET A 1 7.42 43.15 9.02
CA MET A 1 7.34 43.73 7.67
C MET A 1 7.38 42.57 6.69
N SER A 2 6.21 42.26 6.13
CA SER A 2 5.97 41.09 5.27
C SER A 2 6.24 41.48 3.83
N SER A 3 7.32 40.95 3.25
CA SER A 3 7.52 40.95 1.81
C SER A 3 6.68 39.80 1.24
N ALA A 4 5.46 40.14 0.82
CA ALA A 4 4.66 39.31 -0.05
C ALA A 4 5.38 39.18 -1.40
N ASN A 5 6.13 38.08 -1.58
CA ASN A 5 6.63 37.70 -2.90
C ASN A 5 5.47 37.02 -3.65
N ASN A 6 4.65 37.85 -4.28
CA ASN A 6 3.62 37.44 -5.20
C ASN A 6 4.29 37.10 -6.54
N ASP A 7 4.98 35.97 -6.61
CA ASP A 7 5.46 35.43 -7.88
C ASP A 7 4.25 34.93 -8.65
N ARG A 8 3.87 35.69 -9.69
CA ARG A 8 3.01 35.21 -10.78
C ARG A 8 3.75 34.06 -11.46
N GLN A 9 3.52 32.83 -11.01
CA GLN A 9 3.96 31.64 -11.72
C GLN A 9 3.38 31.66 -13.14
N PRO A 10 4.21 31.53 -14.19
CA PRO A 10 3.71 31.42 -15.55
C PRO A 10 2.81 30.18 -15.65
N ALA A 11 1.66 30.35 -16.28
CA ALA A 11 0.71 29.26 -16.51
C ALA A 11 1.37 28.20 -17.40
N GLY A 12 1.85 27.10 -16.80
CA GLY A 12 2.46 25.98 -17.52
C GLY A 12 3.59 25.25 -16.81
N ASP A 13 4.15 25.79 -15.72
CA ASP A 13 5.25 25.15 -15.00
C ASP A 13 4.76 24.09 -14.00
N LEU A 14 5.53 23.00 -13.86
CA LEU A 14 5.27 21.98 -12.85
C LEU A 14 5.36 22.60 -11.46
N VAL A 15 4.37 22.31 -10.62
CA VAL A 15 4.39 22.79 -9.24
C VAL A 15 5.04 21.70 -8.39
N PRO A 16 6.20 21.96 -7.77
CA PRO A 16 6.77 20.98 -6.89
C PRO A 16 5.97 20.91 -5.59
N VAL A 17 5.75 19.71 -5.08
CA VAL A 17 5.00 19.47 -3.85
C VAL A 17 5.92 18.82 -2.82
N LYS A 18 5.65 19.12 -1.54
CA LYS A 18 6.30 18.49 -0.40
C LYS A 18 5.27 17.65 0.35
N PHE A 19 5.64 16.42 0.69
CA PHE A 19 4.77 15.54 1.47
C PHE A 19 4.87 15.84 2.95
N SER A 20 3.74 15.72 3.65
CA SER A 20 3.69 15.83 5.11
C SER A 20 4.48 14.69 5.73
N ARG A 21 5.20 14.97 6.81
CA ARG A 21 6.03 13.97 7.50
C ARG A 21 5.18 12.90 8.18
N LEU A 22 5.68 11.67 8.22
CA LEU A 22 5.10 10.63 9.06
C LEU A 22 5.39 11.01 10.52
N THR A 23 4.35 11.27 11.32
CA THR A 23 4.51 11.67 12.72
C THR A 23 5.11 10.51 13.52
N ARG A 24 6.42 10.53 13.77
CA ARG A 24 7.10 9.61 14.71
C ARG A 24 7.13 10.29 16.08
N ARG A 25 6.01 10.28 16.81
CA ARG A 25 5.95 10.93 18.12
C ARG A 25 5.77 9.93 19.24
N GLY A 26 6.67 10.04 20.22
CA GLY A 26 6.54 9.43 21.53
C GLY A 26 5.55 10.17 22.42
N VAL A 27 5.07 9.50 23.46
CA VAL A 27 4.04 10.00 24.39
C VAL A 27 4.59 11.10 25.31
N LEU A 28 5.88 11.07 25.65
CA LEU A 28 6.51 12.06 26.52
C LEU A 28 7.98 12.25 26.10
N LEU A 29 8.41 13.50 25.90
CA LEU A 29 9.79 13.87 25.49
C LEU A 29 10.30 13.18 24.20
N GLY A 30 9.40 12.69 23.35
CA GLY A 30 9.75 11.95 22.13
C GLY A 30 9.95 10.44 22.32
N LEU A 31 9.76 9.90 23.53
CA LEU A 31 9.85 8.46 23.81
C LEU A 31 8.52 7.74 23.57
N SER A 32 8.55 6.62 22.85
CA SER A 32 7.36 5.80 22.62
C SER A 32 6.81 5.22 23.93
N LEU A 33 5.53 4.84 23.96
CA LEU A 33 4.90 4.26 25.16
C LEU A 33 5.68 3.04 25.67
N THR A 34 6.17 2.21 24.76
CA THR A 34 6.99 1.04 25.08
C THR A 34 8.34 1.42 25.69
N GLN A 35 8.99 2.48 25.19
CA GLN A 35 10.19 3.05 25.81
C GLN A 35 9.92 3.59 27.21
N LEU A 36 8.80 4.30 27.43
CA LEU A 36 8.43 4.80 28.75
C LEU A 36 8.19 3.66 29.75
N VAL A 37 7.51 2.59 29.33
CA VAL A 37 7.30 1.41 30.18
C VAL A 37 8.64 0.74 30.52
N ALA A 38 9.54 0.57 29.54
CA ALA A 38 10.87 0.00 29.79
C ALA A 38 11.67 0.86 30.79
N LEU A 39 11.67 2.19 30.62
CA LEU A 39 12.32 3.12 31.54
C LEU A 39 11.66 3.13 32.92
N ALA A 40 10.34 3.01 33.00
CA ALA A 40 9.63 2.94 34.28
C ALA A 40 10.01 1.66 35.05
N ILE A 41 10.15 0.51 34.36
CA ILE A 41 10.64 -0.73 34.97
C ILE A 41 12.09 -0.58 35.45
N GLY A 42 12.97 -0.02 34.60
CA GLY A 42 14.36 0.27 34.97
C GLY A 42 14.47 1.23 36.16
N GLY A 43 13.70 2.31 36.15
CA GLY A 43 13.64 3.28 37.24
C GLY A 43 13.07 2.70 38.53
N ALA A 44 11.97 1.95 38.47
CA ALA A 44 11.37 1.31 39.63
C ALA A 44 12.32 0.28 40.28
N THR A 45 13.04 -0.49 39.47
CA THR A 45 14.05 -1.43 39.99
C THR A 45 15.24 -0.73 40.65
N LEU A 46 15.69 0.40 40.07
CA LEU A 46 16.73 1.24 40.66
C LEU A 46 16.26 1.85 42.01
N ILE A 47 15.07 2.46 42.02
CA ILE A 47 14.47 3.06 43.22
C ILE A 47 14.27 2.02 44.31
N GLY A 48 13.71 0.85 43.98
CA GLY A 48 13.55 -0.26 44.92
C GLY A 48 14.88 -0.72 45.52
N ALA A 49 15.94 -0.81 44.72
CA ALA A 49 17.27 -1.17 45.19
C ALA A 49 17.88 -0.09 46.12
N PHE A 50 17.61 1.19 45.86
CA PHE A 50 18.00 2.28 46.77
C PHE A 50 17.28 2.20 48.11
N TYR A 51 15.96 1.95 48.12
CA TYR A 51 15.18 1.84 49.36
C TYR A 51 15.46 0.57 50.16
N ALA A 52 15.86 -0.52 49.51
CA ALA A 52 16.11 -1.82 50.16
C ALA A 52 17.49 -1.93 50.84
N GLY A 53 18.30 -0.86 50.85
CA GLY A 53 19.55 -0.82 51.62
C GLY A 53 20.77 -0.28 50.87
N GLY A 54 20.68 0.00 49.57
CA GLY A 54 21.79 0.53 48.77
C GLY A 54 23.00 -0.41 48.65
N GLY A 55 23.95 -0.09 47.77
CA GLY A 55 25.18 -0.88 47.61
C GLY A 55 25.00 -2.16 46.77
N MET A 56 25.19 -3.35 47.36
CA MET A 56 25.26 -4.62 46.62
C MET A 56 23.95 -4.98 45.90
N LEU A 57 22.80 -4.52 46.40
CA LEU A 57 21.50 -4.66 45.72
C LEU A 57 21.43 -3.90 44.39
N LEU A 58 22.12 -2.75 44.25
CA LEU A 58 22.21 -2.04 42.96
C LEU A 58 23.02 -2.84 41.94
N ALA A 59 24.05 -3.57 42.39
CA ALA A 59 24.82 -4.46 41.54
C ALA A 59 23.98 -5.69 41.11
N TYR A 60 23.17 -6.26 42.00
CA TYR A 60 22.26 -7.36 41.66
C TYR A 60 21.14 -6.96 40.71
N THR A 61 20.61 -5.73 40.83
CA THR A 61 19.59 -5.20 39.90
C THR A 61 20.18 -4.57 38.64
N ALA A 62 21.51 -4.46 38.54
CA ALA A 62 22.24 -3.94 37.38
C ALA A 62 21.79 -4.52 36.04
N PRO A 63 21.62 -5.85 35.89
CA PRO A 63 21.17 -6.41 34.63
C PRO A 63 19.82 -5.86 34.17
N VAL A 64 18.91 -5.54 35.10
CA VAL A 64 17.54 -5.10 34.76
C VAL A 64 17.52 -3.67 34.26
N TRP A 65 18.14 -2.73 34.97
CA TRP A 65 18.14 -1.32 34.54
C TRP A 65 19.11 -1.06 33.39
N VAL A 66 20.23 -1.79 33.29
CA VAL A 66 21.11 -1.77 32.10
C VAL A 66 20.37 -2.30 30.89
N LEU A 67 19.66 -3.43 31.00
CA LEU A 67 18.87 -3.97 29.90
C LEU A 67 17.75 -3.01 29.50
N ALA A 68 17.06 -2.38 30.45
CA ALA A 68 16.05 -1.37 30.16
C ALA A 68 16.64 -0.17 29.39
N ALA A 69 17.83 0.31 29.79
CA ALA A 69 18.53 1.36 29.07
C ALA A 69 18.91 0.93 27.64
N VAL A 70 19.52 -0.24 27.51
CA VAL A 70 19.90 -0.82 26.21
C VAL A 70 18.69 -0.96 25.28
N LEU A 71 17.58 -1.51 25.76
CA LEU A 71 16.35 -1.70 25.00
C LEU A 71 15.72 -0.38 24.53
N THR A 72 15.95 0.70 25.29
CA THR A 72 15.38 2.03 25.02
C THR A 72 16.20 2.81 24.02
N TRP A 73 17.54 2.79 24.15
CA TRP A 73 18.44 3.68 23.41
C TRP A 73 19.19 3.03 22.25
N ILE A 74 19.30 1.70 22.18
CA ILE A 74 19.95 1.03 21.05
C ILE A 74 18.91 0.79 19.93
N PRO A 75 19.05 1.42 18.75
CA PRO A 75 18.21 1.14 17.61
C PRO A 75 18.73 -0.07 16.81
N VAL A 76 17.82 -0.90 16.33
CA VAL A 76 18.07 -1.95 15.33
C VAL A 76 17.16 -1.68 14.13
N ALA A 77 17.75 -1.55 12.93
CA ALA A 77 17.03 -1.20 11.69
C ALA A 77 16.13 0.04 11.81
N GLY A 78 16.62 1.07 12.53
CA GLY A 78 15.92 2.35 12.69
C GLY A 78 14.67 2.29 13.57
N ARG A 79 14.55 1.28 14.44
CA ARG A 79 13.57 1.20 15.55
C ARG A 79 14.28 0.77 16.85
N PRO A 80 13.95 1.37 18.01
CA PRO A 80 14.43 0.88 19.31
C PRO A 80 14.12 -0.61 19.51
N ILE A 81 15.00 -1.36 20.18
CA ILE A 81 14.80 -2.80 20.42
C ILE A 81 13.46 -3.07 21.14
N VAL A 82 13.03 -2.19 22.04
CA VAL A 82 11.75 -2.34 22.74
C VAL A 82 10.53 -2.33 21.81
N GLU A 83 10.62 -1.66 20.66
CA GLU A 83 9.53 -1.63 19.68
C GLU A 83 9.45 -2.91 18.84
N TRP A 84 10.51 -3.72 18.85
CA TRP A 84 10.51 -5.05 18.25
C TRP A 84 9.79 -6.09 19.10
N LEU A 85 9.62 -5.85 20.41
CA LEU A 85 8.98 -6.82 21.31
C LEU A 85 7.56 -7.21 20.88
N PRO A 86 6.63 -6.30 20.54
CA PRO A 86 5.30 -6.71 20.08
C PRO A 86 5.35 -7.53 18.80
N VAL A 87 6.23 -7.17 17.85
CA VAL A 87 6.38 -7.89 16.57
C VAL A 87 6.94 -9.30 16.81
N ALA A 88 7.99 -9.42 17.63
CA ALA A 88 8.61 -10.68 17.98
C ALA A 88 7.69 -11.58 18.82
N CYS A 89 7.00 -11.02 19.83
CA CYS A 89 6.02 -11.74 20.64
C CYS A 89 4.84 -12.24 19.79
N TRP A 90 4.31 -11.39 18.91
CA TRP A 90 3.22 -11.78 18.01
C TRP A 90 3.67 -12.84 17.01
N TRP A 91 4.87 -12.71 16.45
CA TRP A 91 5.48 -13.74 15.62
C TRP A 91 5.65 -15.05 16.38
N LEU A 92 6.19 -15.03 17.60
CA LEU A 92 6.35 -16.22 18.44
C LEU A 92 4.99 -16.86 18.74
N TRP A 93 3.95 -16.06 19.00
CA TRP A 93 2.61 -16.58 19.16
C TRP A 93 2.04 -17.21 17.88
N ARG A 94 2.31 -16.62 16.71
CA ARG A 94 1.93 -17.20 15.41
C ARG A 94 2.70 -18.46 15.05
N THR A 95 3.99 -18.53 15.40
CA THR A 95 4.82 -19.73 15.21
C THR A 95 4.27 -20.89 16.04
N THR A 96 3.97 -20.66 17.32
CA THR A 96 3.39 -21.66 18.22
C THR A 96 1.97 -22.04 17.82
N GLY A 97 1.21 -21.11 17.23
CA GLY A 97 -0.13 -21.36 16.68
C GLY A 97 -0.15 -21.97 15.26
N GLY A 98 1.00 -22.27 14.64
CA GLY A 98 1.08 -22.87 13.30
C GLY A 98 0.61 -21.98 12.15
N GLN A 99 0.47 -20.67 12.36
CA GLN A 99 -0.12 -19.73 11.39
C GLN A 99 0.85 -19.24 10.30
N LEU A 100 2.11 -19.68 10.34
CA LEU A 100 3.14 -19.35 9.35
C LEU A 100 3.15 -20.32 8.17
N LEU A 101 2.52 -21.48 8.35
CA LEU A 101 2.42 -22.52 7.33
C LEU A 101 0.96 -22.60 6.89
N TYR A 102 0.70 -22.19 5.65
CA TYR A 102 -0.56 -22.49 5.00
C TYR A 102 -0.34 -23.61 4.00
N ARG A 103 -1.18 -24.64 4.08
CA ARG A 103 -1.25 -25.74 3.11
C ARG A 103 -2.71 -25.93 2.73
N ARG A 104 -2.97 -25.99 1.43
CA ARG A 104 -4.30 -26.23 0.90
C ARG A 104 -4.74 -27.65 1.28
N ARG A 105 -5.89 -27.76 1.95
CA ARG A 105 -6.55 -29.05 2.21
C ARG A 105 -7.23 -29.50 0.93
N ILE A 106 -6.67 -30.50 0.25
CA ILE A 106 -7.12 -30.98 -1.07
C ILE A 106 -8.44 -31.77 -0.97
N VAL A 107 -8.65 -32.49 0.14
CA VAL A 107 -9.75 -33.47 0.28
C VAL A 107 -11.05 -32.85 0.84
N VAL A 108 -10.99 -31.65 1.43
CA VAL A 108 -12.20 -31.02 2.02
C VAL A 108 -12.86 -30.11 0.97
N PRO A 109 -14.07 -30.46 0.47
CA PRO A 109 -14.77 -29.63 -0.50
C PRO A 109 -15.09 -28.27 0.12
N ARG A 110 -14.84 -27.20 -0.65
CA ARG A 110 -15.16 -25.82 -0.24
C ARG A 110 -16.46 -25.38 -0.91
N PRO A 111 -17.30 -24.59 -0.22
CA PRO A 111 -18.41 -23.91 -0.85
C PRO A 111 -17.87 -23.05 -2.01
N VAL A 112 -18.50 -23.18 -3.18
CA VAL A 112 -18.19 -22.36 -4.36
C VAL A 112 -18.32 -20.88 -4.00
N GLY A 113 -17.43 -20.04 -4.52
CA GLY A 113 -17.42 -18.60 -4.25
C GLY A 113 -16.84 -18.21 -2.89
N THR A 114 -16.05 -19.08 -2.24
CA THR A 114 -15.28 -18.69 -1.04
C THR A 114 -13.78 -18.74 -1.30
N LEU A 115 -13.09 -17.63 -0.99
CA LEU A 115 -11.65 -17.49 -1.07
C LEU A 115 -11.08 -17.40 0.36
N ALA A 116 -10.14 -18.28 0.68
CA ALA A 116 -9.37 -18.19 1.92
C ALA A 116 -7.94 -17.83 1.57
N LEU A 117 -7.50 -16.65 2.01
CA LEU A 117 -6.13 -16.21 1.85
C LEU A 117 -5.25 -16.76 3.00
N PRO A 118 -3.98 -17.10 2.74
CA PRO A 118 -3.03 -17.47 3.77
C PRO A 118 -2.95 -16.42 4.88
N GLY A 119 -2.96 -16.85 6.14
CA GLY A 119 -2.84 -15.97 7.31
C GLY A 119 -4.13 -15.23 7.70
N ASP A 120 -5.18 -15.26 6.87
CA ASP A 120 -6.47 -14.64 7.19
C ASP A 120 -7.43 -15.65 7.85
N ARG A 121 -8.11 -15.19 8.90
CA ARG A 121 -9.16 -15.96 9.59
C ARG A 121 -10.49 -15.90 8.83
N ALA A 122 -10.67 -14.91 7.95
CA ALA A 122 -11.92 -14.70 7.23
C ALA A 122 -11.92 -15.38 5.86
N ARG A 123 -13.04 -16.05 5.53
CA ARG A 123 -13.33 -16.51 4.17
C ARG A 123 -13.97 -15.35 3.42
N LEU A 124 -13.23 -14.79 2.47
CA LEU A 124 -13.76 -13.84 1.50
C LEU A 124 -14.83 -14.53 0.67
N ARG A 125 -15.92 -13.82 0.37
CA ARG A 125 -17.06 -14.35 -0.37
C ARG A 125 -17.17 -13.60 -1.69
N GLU A 126 -17.25 -14.35 -2.77
CA GLU A 126 -17.56 -13.85 -4.08
C GLU A 126 -19.04 -13.52 -4.18
N TYR A 127 -19.34 -12.41 -4.83
CA TYR A 127 -20.67 -12.04 -5.29
C TYR A 127 -20.57 -11.51 -6.71
N SER A 128 -21.17 -12.21 -7.67
CA SER A 128 -21.31 -11.70 -9.03
C SER A 128 -22.52 -10.79 -9.10
N ASP A 129 -22.32 -9.53 -9.45
CA ASP A 129 -23.42 -8.59 -9.62
C ASP A 129 -24.16 -8.85 -10.95
N PRO A 130 -25.48 -9.16 -10.92
CA PRO A 130 -26.21 -9.52 -12.12
C PRO A 130 -26.42 -8.34 -13.09
N ASP A 131 -26.43 -7.10 -12.59
CA ASP A 131 -26.74 -5.93 -13.43
C ASP A 131 -25.50 -5.39 -14.16
N THR A 132 -24.32 -5.51 -13.56
CA THR A 132 -23.05 -5.02 -14.15
C THR A 132 -22.11 -6.13 -14.63
N GLY A 133 -22.32 -7.38 -14.21
CA GLY A 133 -21.38 -8.48 -14.45
C GLY A 133 -20.09 -8.40 -13.62
N ALA A 134 -19.97 -7.40 -12.74
CA ALA A 134 -18.78 -7.18 -11.92
C ALA A 134 -18.65 -8.25 -10.82
N GLY A 135 -17.42 -8.72 -10.61
CA GLY A 135 -17.07 -9.54 -9.46
C GLY A 135 -16.85 -8.67 -8.23
N MET A 136 -17.67 -8.86 -7.21
CA MET A 136 -17.57 -8.18 -5.92
C MET A 136 -17.03 -9.15 -4.86
N ILE A 137 -15.99 -8.75 -4.13
CA ILE A 137 -15.41 -9.53 -3.05
C ILE A 137 -15.88 -8.96 -1.71
N HIS A 138 -16.69 -9.74 -1.00
CA HIS A 138 -17.19 -9.40 0.33
C HIS A 138 -16.26 -9.96 1.41
N ASP A 139 -15.78 -9.08 2.28
CA ASP A 139 -15.15 -9.46 3.54
C ASP A 139 -16.16 -9.34 4.70
N PRO A 140 -16.66 -10.47 5.25
CA PRO A 140 -17.58 -10.43 6.38
C PRO A 140 -16.96 -9.88 7.67
N HIS A 141 -15.64 -9.95 7.83
CA HIS A 141 -14.97 -9.52 9.06
C HIS A 141 -14.77 -8.00 9.07
N ALA A 142 -14.20 -7.44 7.99
CA ALA A 142 -14.08 -6.01 7.83
C ALA A 142 -15.44 -5.34 7.53
N ALA A 143 -16.43 -6.12 7.11
CA ALA A 143 -17.72 -5.65 6.59
C ALA A 143 -17.52 -4.71 5.39
N THR A 144 -16.71 -5.17 4.43
CA THR A 144 -16.40 -4.42 3.21
C THR A 144 -16.79 -5.18 1.94
N LEU A 145 -17.11 -4.43 0.89
CA LEU A 145 -17.42 -4.99 -0.43
C LEU A 145 -16.52 -4.32 -1.48
N THR A 146 -15.65 -5.09 -2.13
CA THR A 146 -14.61 -4.59 -3.02
C THR A 146 -14.86 -4.98 -4.47
N VAL A 147 -14.65 -4.05 -5.39
CA VAL A 147 -14.68 -4.24 -6.85
C VAL A 147 -13.39 -3.73 -7.47
N VAL A 148 -13.03 -4.27 -8.63
CA VAL A 148 -11.76 -3.96 -9.31
C VAL A 148 -12.05 -3.59 -10.76
N CYS A 149 -11.39 -2.56 -11.28
CA CYS A 149 -11.36 -2.26 -12.70
C CYS A 149 -9.92 -2.07 -13.19
N GLU A 150 -9.67 -2.44 -14.44
CA GLU A 150 -8.41 -2.12 -15.11
C GLU A 150 -8.51 -0.72 -15.72
N VAL A 151 -7.40 0.02 -15.67
CA VAL A 151 -7.31 1.38 -16.17
C VAL A 151 -6.10 1.51 -17.09
N THR A 152 -6.35 1.97 -18.30
CA THR A 152 -5.31 2.31 -19.26
C THR A 152 -5.09 3.82 -19.27
N HIS A 153 -3.85 4.22 -19.48
CA HIS A 153 -3.45 5.62 -19.54
C HIS A 153 -2.41 5.84 -20.64
N PRO A 154 -2.37 7.03 -21.26
CA PRO A 154 -1.24 7.41 -22.10
C PRO A 154 0.05 7.51 -21.28
N ALA A 155 1.20 7.50 -21.96
CA ALA A 155 2.51 7.58 -21.31
C ALA A 155 2.69 8.94 -20.62
N PHE A 156 2.46 8.98 -19.30
CA PHE A 156 2.50 10.21 -18.49
C PHE A 156 3.85 10.94 -18.57
N VAL A 157 4.95 10.19 -18.56
CA VAL A 157 6.32 10.72 -18.59
C VAL A 157 6.65 11.47 -19.89
N LEU A 158 5.94 11.15 -20.98
CA LEU A 158 6.14 11.77 -22.30
C LEU A 158 5.26 13.01 -22.51
N LEU A 159 4.38 13.33 -21.56
CA LEU A 159 3.51 14.51 -21.65
C LEU A 159 4.31 15.78 -21.32
N ASP A 160 3.91 16.89 -21.94
CA ASP A 160 4.44 18.19 -21.60
C ASP A 160 4.19 18.54 -20.11
N PRO A 161 5.08 19.31 -19.47
CA PRO A 161 4.97 19.75 -18.07
C PRO A 161 3.58 20.25 -17.65
N SER A 162 2.96 21.10 -18.46
CA SER A 162 1.64 21.68 -18.18
C SER A 162 0.52 20.62 -18.20
N GLU A 163 0.63 19.64 -19.09
CA GLU A 163 -0.28 18.52 -19.19
C GLU A 163 -0.09 17.55 -18.02
N GLN A 164 1.16 17.28 -17.61
CA GLN A 164 1.45 16.51 -16.39
C GLN A 164 0.79 17.13 -15.15
N GLU A 165 0.91 18.45 -14.97
CA GLU A 165 0.28 19.18 -13.86
C GLU A 165 -1.26 19.10 -13.92
N ARG A 166 -1.84 19.30 -15.12
CA ARG A 166 -3.29 19.18 -15.33
C ARG A 166 -3.80 17.78 -14.97
N ARG A 167 -3.03 16.74 -15.29
CA ARG A 167 -3.35 15.34 -14.97
C ARG A 167 -3.29 15.07 -13.48
N VAL A 168 -2.26 15.56 -12.80
CA VAL A 168 -2.14 15.46 -11.32
C VAL A 168 -3.30 16.18 -10.64
N THR A 169 -3.63 17.39 -11.09
CA THR A 169 -4.78 18.15 -10.57
C THR A 169 -6.10 17.40 -10.77
N SER A 170 -6.32 16.84 -11.97
CA SER A 170 -7.52 16.06 -12.26
C SER A 170 -7.59 14.76 -11.45
N TRP A 171 -6.47 14.09 -11.23
CA TRP A 171 -6.40 12.94 -10.32
C TRP A 171 -6.76 13.31 -8.88
N GLY A 172 -6.32 14.48 -8.40
CA GLY A 172 -6.75 15.04 -7.11
C GLY A 172 -8.27 15.16 -6.99
N ARG A 173 -8.98 15.50 -8.08
CA ARG A 173 -10.46 15.56 -8.10
C ARG A 173 -11.11 14.18 -8.01
N VAL A 174 -10.48 13.15 -8.58
CA VAL A 174 -10.93 11.75 -8.43
C VAL A 174 -10.86 11.35 -6.95
N LEU A 175 -9.72 11.60 -6.32
CA LEU A 175 -9.53 11.31 -4.89
C LEU A 175 -10.48 12.13 -4.00
N ALA A 176 -10.74 13.39 -4.33
CA ALA A 176 -11.71 14.21 -3.61
C ALA A 176 -13.14 13.64 -3.71
N THR A 177 -13.49 13.02 -4.84
CA THR A 177 -14.78 12.34 -5.03
C THR A 177 -14.91 11.15 -4.09
N VAL A 178 -13.83 10.37 -3.93
CA VAL A 178 -13.78 9.28 -2.96
C VAL A 178 -13.98 9.77 -1.52
N CYS A 179 -13.34 10.87 -1.14
CA CYS A 179 -13.50 11.47 0.19
C CYS A 179 -14.94 11.93 0.47
N ARG A 180 -15.58 12.58 -0.51
CA ARG A 180 -16.92 13.16 -0.35
C ARG A 180 -18.01 12.11 -0.18
N SER A 181 -17.84 10.91 -0.72
CA SER A 181 -18.80 9.82 -0.59
C SER A 181 -19.09 9.47 0.88
N GLY A 182 -18.05 9.45 1.72
CA GLY A 182 -18.15 9.06 3.14
C GLY A 182 -18.55 7.59 3.37
N ARG A 183 -18.69 6.80 2.30
CA ARG A 183 -19.05 5.37 2.29
C ARG A 183 -17.90 4.47 1.84
N ILE A 184 -16.90 5.03 1.17
CA ILE A 184 -15.75 4.29 0.67
C ILE A 184 -14.79 4.05 1.83
N ALA A 185 -14.47 2.79 2.10
CA ALA A 185 -13.47 2.40 3.08
C ALA A 185 -12.07 2.68 2.56
N THR A 186 -11.82 2.34 1.29
CA THR A 186 -10.47 2.36 0.71
C THR A 186 -10.56 2.40 -0.82
N LEU A 187 -9.71 3.19 -1.44
CA LEU A 187 -9.36 3.11 -2.86
C LEU A 187 -7.91 2.61 -2.97
N GLN A 188 -7.67 1.52 -3.69
CA GLN A 188 -6.34 1.00 -3.93
C GLN A 188 -5.97 1.20 -5.40
N ILE A 189 -4.79 1.74 -5.65
CA ILE A 189 -4.17 1.77 -6.97
C ILE A 189 -3.08 0.73 -6.96
N LEU A 190 -3.21 -0.29 -7.80
CA LEU A 190 -2.26 -1.38 -7.92
C LEU A 190 -1.69 -1.39 -9.33
N GLU A 191 -0.41 -1.11 -9.43
CA GLU A 191 0.38 -1.30 -10.65
C GLU A 191 1.24 -2.55 -10.47
N ARG A 192 1.31 -3.38 -11.52
CA ARG A 192 2.09 -4.62 -11.51
C ARG A 192 2.80 -4.82 -12.83
N THR A 193 4.01 -5.35 -12.72
CA THR A 193 4.78 -5.87 -13.85
C THR A 193 4.34 -7.31 -14.11
N LEU A 194 3.98 -7.59 -15.35
CA LEU A 194 3.69 -8.93 -15.84
C LEU A 194 4.80 -9.31 -16.83
N PRO A 195 5.38 -10.51 -16.72
CA PRO A 195 6.30 -10.99 -17.75
C PRO A 195 5.53 -11.05 -19.07
N ASP A 196 5.95 -10.28 -20.07
CA ASP A 196 5.37 -10.36 -21.40
C ASP A 196 5.92 -11.62 -22.07
N SER A 197 5.04 -12.49 -22.57
CA SER A 197 5.47 -13.65 -23.34
C SER A 197 6.08 -13.26 -24.70
N GLY A 198 6.10 -11.98 -25.07
CA GLY A 198 6.57 -11.47 -26.37
C GLY A 198 5.61 -11.81 -27.52
N THR A 199 4.62 -12.67 -27.26
CA THR A 199 3.62 -13.12 -28.22
C THR A 199 2.64 -12.01 -28.59
N GLY A 200 2.39 -11.02 -27.73
CA GLY A 200 1.49 -9.91 -28.05
C GLY A 200 1.98 -9.07 -29.22
N LEU A 201 3.29 -8.81 -29.29
CA LEU A 201 3.90 -8.09 -30.40
C LEU A 201 3.90 -8.94 -31.68
N ALA A 202 4.15 -10.24 -31.56
CA ALA A 202 4.08 -11.18 -32.68
C ALA A 202 2.64 -11.35 -33.21
N GLU A 203 1.63 -11.43 -32.35
CA GLU A 203 0.21 -11.52 -32.71
C GLU A 203 -0.29 -10.21 -33.32
N TRP A 204 0.12 -9.06 -32.77
CA TRP A 204 -0.19 -7.77 -33.37
C TRP A 204 0.43 -7.64 -34.76
N TRP A 205 1.70 -8.01 -34.91
CA TRP A 205 2.37 -8.01 -36.22
C TRP A 205 1.74 -9.01 -37.19
N ALA A 206 1.33 -10.20 -36.74
CA ALA A 206 0.62 -11.15 -37.57
C ALA A 206 -0.76 -10.64 -38.05
N SER A 207 -1.42 -9.79 -37.26
CA SER A 207 -2.76 -9.27 -37.56
C SER A 207 -2.78 -7.91 -38.26
N HIS A 208 -1.76 -7.07 -38.06
CA HIS A 208 -1.70 -5.70 -38.56
C HIS A 208 -0.45 -5.42 -39.42
N GLY A 209 0.56 -6.29 -39.37
CA GLY A 209 1.78 -6.14 -40.14
C GLY A 209 1.56 -6.44 -41.62
N THR A 210 2.32 -5.76 -42.47
CA THR A 210 2.37 -6.03 -43.90
C THR A 210 3.57 -6.91 -44.20
N THR A 211 3.33 -8.21 -44.41
CA THR A 211 4.34 -9.15 -44.92
C THR A 211 4.38 -9.08 -46.44
N ASP A 212 5.01 -8.05 -46.98
CA ASP A 212 5.17 -7.80 -48.42
C ASP A 212 6.51 -8.29 -48.98
N GLY A 213 7.36 -8.89 -48.14
CA GLY A 213 8.72 -9.32 -48.49
C GLY A 213 9.70 -8.17 -48.70
N SER A 214 9.34 -6.96 -48.27
CA SER A 214 10.26 -5.84 -48.24
C SER A 214 11.33 -6.07 -47.15
N TRP A 215 12.53 -5.53 -47.39
CA TRP A 215 13.60 -5.54 -46.39
C TRP A 215 13.14 -4.97 -45.03
N ALA A 216 12.25 -3.98 -45.03
CA ALA A 216 11.71 -3.39 -43.80
C ALA A 216 10.80 -4.37 -43.05
N ALA A 217 9.91 -5.08 -43.75
CA ALA A 217 9.05 -6.09 -43.14
C ALA A 217 9.86 -7.27 -42.57
N ASP A 218 10.87 -7.75 -43.29
CA ASP A 218 11.73 -8.84 -42.86
C ASP A 218 12.60 -8.45 -41.66
N THR A 219 13.19 -7.25 -41.69
CA THR A 219 13.99 -6.71 -40.58
C THR A 219 13.14 -6.49 -39.33
N TYR A 220 11.90 -6.00 -39.48
CA TYR A 220 10.99 -5.81 -38.37
C TYR A 220 10.54 -7.14 -37.76
N ALA A 221 10.26 -8.15 -38.59
CA ALA A 221 9.97 -9.51 -38.12
C ALA A 221 11.17 -10.14 -37.38
N GLU A 222 12.40 -9.98 -37.89
CA GLU A 222 13.62 -10.46 -37.22
C GLU A 222 13.86 -9.73 -35.89
N LEU A 223 13.52 -8.44 -35.78
CA LEU A 223 13.58 -7.68 -34.53
C LEU A 223 12.55 -8.16 -33.50
N ILE A 224 11.33 -8.46 -33.92
CA ILE A 224 10.30 -9.03 -33.03
C ILE A 224 10.75 -10.40 -32.50
N ASP A 225 11.32 -11.24 -33.37
CA ASP A 225 11.80 -12.57 -33.00
C ASP A 225 13.03 -12.50 -32.07
N ARG A 226 13.96 -11.55 -32.32
CA ARG A 226 15.12 -11.30 -31.45
C ARG A 226 14.79 -10.59 -30.14
N ALA A 227 13.75 -9.76 -30.10
CA ALA A 227 13.36 -9.06 -28.89
C ALA A 227 12.98 -10.04 -27.75
N GLY A 228 12.56 -11.26 -28.11
CA GLY A 228 12.23 -12.33 -27.17
C GLY A 228 11.12 -11.94 -26.18
N PRO A 229 10.81 -12.81 -25.21
CA PRO A 229 9.85 -12.52 -24.13
C PRO A 229 10.43 -11.54 -23.08
N ALA A 230 11.29 -10.61 -23.48
CA ALA A 230 11.96 -9.67 -22.58
C ALA A 230 11.12 -8.41 -22.28
N GLY A 231 9.91 -8.32 -22.87
CA GLY A 231 8.98 -7.24 -22.56
C GLY A 231 8.44 -7.38 -21.14
N GLU A 232 8.26 -6.25 -20.46
CA GLU A 232 7.48 -6.18 -19.23
C GLU A 232 6.20 -5.39 -19.53
N ARG A 233 5.06 -6.01 -19.27
CA ARG A 233 3.76 -5.33 -19.39
C ARG A 233 3.39 -4.74 -18.05
N HIS A 234 3.13 -3.44 -18.02
CA HIS A 234 2.55 -2.78 -16.85
C HIS A 234 1.03 -2.86 -16.91
N ALA A 235 0.42 -3.45 -15.88
CA ALA A 235 -1.03 -3.49 -15.72
C ALA A 235 -1.42 -2.67 -14.49
N THR A 236 -2.28 -1.67 -14.69
CA THR A 236 -2.79 -0.79 -13.63
C THR A 236 -4.24 -1.09 -13.34
N THR A 237 -4.56 -1.29 -12.06
CA THR A 237 -5.92 -1.56 -11.58
C THR A 237 -6.30 -0.59 -10.47
N LEU A 238 -7.58 -0.23 -10.45
CA LEU A 238 -8.21 0.50 -9.35
C LEU A 238 -9.17 -0.43 -8.62
N SER A 239 -8.99 -0.56 -7.32
CA SER A 239 -9.90 -1.32 -6.46
C SER A 239 -10.65 -0.36 -5.54
N LEU A 240 -11.97 -0.48 -5.50
CA LEU A 240 -12.85 0.37 -4.70
C LEU A 240 -13.54 -0.50 -3.65
N SER A 241 -13.39 -0.15 -2.37
CA SER A 241 -13.97 -0.89 -1.25
C SER A 241 -15.03 -0.07 -0.53
N LEU A 242 -16.26 -0.57 -0.46
CA LEU A 242 -17.37 0.02 0.29
C LEU A 242 -17.28 -0.37 1.77
N ASP A 243 -17.44 0.57 2.68
CA ASP A 243 -17.72 0.31 4.08
C ASP A 243 -19.23 0.02 4.25
N MET A 244 -19.57 -1.23 4.54
CA MET A 244 -20.96 -1.66 4.70
C MET A 244 -21.57 -1.14 6.02
N LYS A 245 -20.76 -0.85 7.04
CA LYS A 245 -21.24 -0.28 8.30
C LYS A 245 -21.58 1.19 8.12
N ALA A 246 -20.68 1.96 7.49
CA ALA A 246 -20.95 3.37 7.17
C ALA A 246 -22.13 3.52 6.21
N SER A 247 -22.36 2.52 5.35
CA SER A 247 -23.45 2.51 4.36
C SER A 247 -24.72 1.79 4.83
N ALA A 248 -24.81 1.39 6.12
CA ALA A 248 -25.86 0.49 6.60
C ALA A 248 -27.28 1.01 6.35
N ARG A 249 -27.52 2.32 6.42
CA ARG A 249 -28.84 2.92 6.14
C ARG A 249 -29.21 2.75 4.67
N GLN A 250 -28.31 3.10 3.76
CA GLN A 250 -28.51 3.02 2.31
C GLN A 250 -28.69 1.56 1.88
N ILE A 251 -27.91 0.66 2.46
CA ILE A 251 -28.02 -0.78 2.21
C ILE A 251 -29.41 -1.28 2.61
N ARG A 252 -29.93 -0.90 3.78
CA ARG A 252 -31.30 -1.27 4.20
C ARG A 252 -32.36 -0.71 3.25
N THR A 253 -32.24 0.54 2.82
CA THR A 253 -33.16 1.16 1.85
C THR A 253 -33.12 0.44 0.49
N ALA A 254 -31.96 -0.06 0.07
CA ALA A 254 -31.76 -0.78 -1.18
C ALA A 254 -32.12 -2.28 -1.12
N GLY A 255 -32.88 -2.72 -0.10
CA GLY A 255 -33.34 -4.10 0.06
C GLY A 255 -32.52 -4.97 1.02
N GLY A 256 -31.46 -4.41 1.61
CA GLY A 256 -30.66 -5.08 2.64
C GLY A 256 -29.71 -6.17 2.12
N GLY A 257 -28.91 -6.71 3.05
CA GLY A 257 -27.95 -7.77 2.77
C GLY A 257 -26.91 -7.41 1.70
N ILE A 258 -26.37 -8.43 1.04
CA ILE A 258 -25.34 -8.27 0.00
C ILE A 258 -25.90 -7.60 -1.27
N ARG A 259 -27.17 -7.83 -1.62
CA ARG A 259 -27.81 -7.21 -2.79
C ARG A 259 -27.95 -5.70 -2.62
N GLY A 260 -28.39 -5.24 -1.44
CA GLY A 260 -28.44 -3.82 -1.11
C GLY A 260 -27.05 -3.19 -1.09
N ALA A 261 -26.03 -3.91 -0.60
CA ALA A 261 -24.64 -3.47 -0.62
C ALA A 261 -24.09 -3.34 -2.05
N ALA A 262 -24.38 -4.31 -2.93
CA ALA A 262 -24.05 -4.25 -4.35
C ALA A 262 -24.72 -3.05 -5.02
N ALA A 263 -25.99 -2.80 -4.74
CA ALA A 263 -26.72 -1.65 -5.29
C ALA A 263 -26.09 -0.30 -4.87
N VAL A 264 -25.66 -0.16 -3.61
CA VAL A 264 -24.94 1.03 -3.15
C VAL A 264 -23.56 1.12 -3.83
N LEU A 265 -22.82 0.01 -3.89
CA LEU A 265 -21.50 -0.01 -4.52
C LEU A 265 -21.58 0.38 -6.00
N ARG A 266 -22.63 -0.02 -6.73
CA ARG A 266 -22.86 0.42 -8.12
C ARG A 266 -22.97 1.93 -8.29
N GLN A 267 -23.59 2.62 -7.33
CA GLN A 267 -23.67 4.08 -7.37
C GLN A 267 -22.27 4.70 -7.24
N GLU A 268 -21.45 4.15 -6.34
CA GLU A 268 -20.06 4.59 -6.15
C GLU A 268 -19.18 4.22 -7.35
N MET A 269 -19.40 3.05 -7.97
CA MET A 269 -18.75 2.63 -9.21
C MET A 269 -18.98 3.62 -10.34
N ASN A 270 -20.24 4.01 -10.59
CA ASN A 270 -20.58 4.99 -11.63
C ASN A 270 -19.93 6.35 -11.36
N THR A 271 -19.95 6.77 -10.09
CA THR A 271 -19.34 8.03 -9.66
C THR A 271 -17.83 8.03 -9.86
N LEU A 272 -17.15 6.92 -9.52
CA LEU A 272 -15.71 6.75 -9.73
C LEU A 272 -15.37 6.73 -11.22
N VAL A 273 -16.11 5.98 -12.04
CA VAL A 273 -15.86 5.89 -13.49
C VAL A 273 -15.98 7.26 -14.15
N ALA A 274 -17.01 8.05 -13.80
CA ALA A 274 -17.17 9.41 -14.31
C ALA A 274 -15.99 10.31 -13.90
N ALA A 275 -15.55 10.22 -12.64
CA ALA A 275 -14.40 10.98 -12.16
C ALA A 275 -13.09 10.57 -12.87
N VAL A 276 -12.82 9.27 -13.00
CA VAL A 276 -11.63 8.73 -13.69
C VAL A 276 -11.60 9.15 -15.15
N ARG A 277 -12.73 9.09 -15.86
CA ARG A 277 -12.83 9.58 -17.25
C ARG A 277 -12.58 11.08 -17.36
N SER A 278 -13.01 11.87 -16.38
CA SER A 278 -12.74 13.32 -16.33
C SER A 278 -11.26 13.67 -16.08
N ALA A 279 -10.46 12.70 -15.64
CA ALA A 279 -9.00 12.80 -15.55
C ALA A 279 -8.28 12.27 -16.80
N ASP A 280 -9.05 12.05 -17.88
CA ASP A 280 -8.69 11.40 -19.14
C ASP A 280 -7.93 10.07 -18.98
N LEU A 281 -8.32 9.32 -17.96
CA LEU A 281 -7.99 7.91 -17.80
C LEU A 281 -9.09 7.05 -18.41
N SER A 282 -8.73 5.89 -18.95
CA SER A 282 -9.66 5.01 -19.66
C SER A 282 -9.90 3.71 -18.87
N PRO A 283 -10.98 3.62 -18.09
CA PRO A 283 -11.35 2.38 -17.42
C PRO A 283 -11.92 1.38 -18.44
N SER A 284 -11.30 0.20 -18.56
CA SER A 284 -11.65 -0.82 -19.57
C SER A 284 -12.91 -1.63 -19.21
N GLY A 285 -13.26 -1.68 -17.92
CA GLY A 285 -14.45 -2.36 -17.40
C GLY A 285 -14.22 -2.86 -15.97
N TRP A 286 -15.29 -3.25 -15.29
CA TRP A 286 -15.19 -3.93 -14.01
C TRP A 286 -14.84 -5.40 -14.22
N LEU A 287 -13.87 -5.89 -13.45
CA LEU A 287 -13.40 -7.26 -13.57
C LEU A 287 -14.46 -8.25 -13.10
N THR A 288 -14.62 -9.31 -13.87
CA THR A 288 -15.43 -10.48 -13.50
C THR A 288 -14.75 -11.27 -12.38
N PRO A 289 -15.49 -12.12 -11.65
CA PRO A 289 -14.89 -13.00 -10.66
C PRO A 289 -13.75 -13.87 -11.22
N GLY A 290 -13.87 -14.32 -12.46
CA GLY A 290 -12.85 -15.10 -13.15
C GLY A 290 -11.57 -14.33 -13.43
N GLN A 291 -11.68 -13.07 -13.85
CA GLN A 291 -10.51 -12.20 -14.05
C GLN A 291 -9.82 -11.91 -12.70
N ILE A 292 -10.59 -11.67 -11.64
CA ILE A 292 -10.03 -11.51 -10.29
C ILE A 292 -9.31 -12.79 -9.86
N ALA A 293 -9.90 -13.97 -10.09
CA ALA A 293 -9.25 -15.26 -9.78
C ALA A 293 -7.90 -15.42 -10.47
N VAL A 294 -7.82 -15.10 -11.77
CA VAL A 294 -6.57 -15.15 -12.54
C VAL A 294 -5.56 -14.15 -11.97
N MET A 295 -5.97 -12.93 -11.64
CA MET A 295 -5.07 -11.95 -11.02
C MET A 295 -4.47 -12.42 -9.70
N LEU A 296 -5.31 -12.96 -8.81
CA LEU A 296 -4.88 -13.47 -7.51
C LEU A 296 -3.91 -14.64 -7.68
N ARG A 297 -4.24 -15.56 -8.59
CA ARG A 297 -3.40 -16.73 -8.87
C ARG A 297 -2.06 -16.34 -9.46
N SER A 298 -2.02 -15.42 -10.42
CA SER A 298 -0.77 -14.93 -11.02
C SER A 298 0.12 -14.19 -10.02
N ALA A 299 -0.46 -13.55 -8.99
CA ALA A 299 0.33 -12.94 -7.92
C ALA A 299 1.01 -14.01 -7.06
N TYR A 300 0.31 -15.08 -6.69
CA TYR A 300 0.85 -16.17 -5.87
C TYR A 300 1.72 -17.18 -6.63
N ASP A 301 1.50 -17.33 -7.94
CA ASP A 301 2.25 -18.25 -8.80
C ASP A 301 2.65 -17.52 -10.10
N PRO A 302 3.71 -16.69 -10.04
CA PRO A 302 4.25 -15.99 -11.21
C PRO A 302 4.63 -16.88 -12.39
N ALA A 303 5.15 -18.09 -12.13
CA ALA A 303 5.64 -18.98 -13.19
C ALA A 303 4.55 -19.41 -14.18
N ILE A 304 3.28 -19.47 -13.73
CA ILE A 304 2.15 -19.82 -14.59
C ILE A 304 1.40 -18.60 -15.13
N ALA A 305 1.77 -17.37 -14.72
CA ALA A 305 1.03 -16.15 -15.06
C ALA A 305 0.90 -15.97 -16.58
N ALA A 306 2.00 -16.11 -17.32
CA ALA A 306 2.01 -16.02 -18.79
C ALA A 306 1.17 -17.12 -19.47
N THR A 307 0.98 -18.27 -18.82
CA THR A 307 0.13 -19.35 -19.35
C THR A 307 -1.35 -19.10 -19.10
N LEU A 308 -1.68 -18.54 -17.92
CA LEU A 308 -3.05 -18.15 -17.57
C LEU A 308 -3.55 -16.99 -18.43
N GLU A 309 -2.68 -16.03 -18.76
CA GLU A 309 -3.03 -14.90 -19.62
C GLU A 309 -3.33 -15.35 -21.05
N ARG A 310 -2.50 -16.26 -21.60
CA ARG A 310 -2.72 -16.87 -22.94
C ARG A 310 -4.02 -17.67 -23.03
N HIS A 311 -4.42 -18.32 -21.94
CA HIS A 311 -5.61 -19.18 -21.90
C HIS A 311 -6.64 -18.59 -20.94
N GLY A 312 -7.28 -17.50 -21.37
CA GLY A 312 -8.17 -16.70 -20.52
C GLY A 312 -9.31 -17.47 -19.84
N GLN A 313 -9.64 -18.70 -20.25
CA GLN A 313 -10.66 -19.56 -19.64
C GLN A 313 -10.13 -20.44 -18.48
N LEU A 314 -8.81 -20.65 -18.36
CA LEU A 314 -8.21 -21.45 -17.30
C LEU A 314 -8.04 -20.63 -16.01
N GLY A 315 -8.31 -21.25 -14.86
CA GLY A 315 -8.05 -20.62 -13.55
C GLY A 315 -9.09 -19.57 -13.11
N GLN A 316 -10.23 -19.46 -13.80
CA GLN A 316 -11.30 -18.50 -13.48
C GLN A 316 -12.10 -18.83 -12.20
N SER A 317 -11.78 -19.90 -11.47
CA SER A 317 -12.47 -20.22 -10.22
C SER A 317 -11.79 -19.57 -9.02
N LEU A 318 -12.46 -18.63 -8.36
CA LEU A 318 -11.99 -17.99 -7.13
C LEU A 318 -11.69 -19.00 -6.00
N ALA A 319 -12.42 -20.11 -5.95
CA ALA A 319 -12.17 -21.18 -4.97
C ALA A 319 -10.77 -21.82 -5.13
N THR A 320 -10.19 -21.72 -6.32
CA THR A 320 -8.86 -22.25 -6.69
C THR A 320 -7.81 -21.17 -6.88
N ALA A 321 -8.17 -19.89 -6.71
CA ALA A 321 -7.29 -18.76 -6.98
C ALA A 321 -6.22 -18.52 -5.91
N GLY A 322 -6.44 -19.03 -4.70
CA GLY A 322 -5.44 -19.00 -3.63
C GLY A 322 -4.32 -20.03 -3.84
N PRO A 323 -3.15 -19.81 -3.22
CA PRO A 323 -1.98 -20.67 -3.37
C PRO A 323 -2.21 -22.07 -2.81
N VAL A 324 -1.43 -23.04 -3.27
CA VAL A 324 -1.42 -24.41 -2.72
C VAL A 324 -0.63 -24.44 -1.42
N ALA A 325 0.52 -23.77 -1.37
CA ALA A 325 1.37 -23.70 -0.21
C ALA A 325 1.88 -22.28 0.02
N VAL A 326 1.81 -21.81 1.26
CA VAL A 326 2.51 -20.60 1.69
C VAL A 326 3.32 -20.88 2.94
N THR A 327 4.56 -20.41 2.93
CA THR A 327 5.50 -20.53 4.02
C THR A 327 6.04 -19.14 4.32
N GLU A 328 5.61 -18.57 5.44
CA GLU A 328 6.07 -17.27 5.89
C GLU A 328 7.35 -17.42 6.72
N ALA A 329 8.39 -16.70 6.33
CA ALA A 329 9.60 -16.49 7.10
C ALA A 329 9.68 -15.03 7.55
N TRP A 330 10.59 -14.73 8.48
CA TRP A 330 10.67 -13.40 9.08
C TRP A 330 10.79 -12.27 8.05
N GLY A 331 11.64 -12.41 7.04
CA GLY A 331 11.85 -11.38 6.01
C GLY A 331 11.22 -11.68 4.65
N ARG A 332 10.60 -12.84 4.44
CA ARG A 332 10.14 -13.28 3.13
C ARG A 332 8.94 -14.21 3.19
N LEU A 333 8.21 -14.30 2.09
CA LEU A 333 7.10 -15.21 1.88
C LEU A 333 7.43 -16.17 0.75
N ARG A 334 7.43 -17.48 0.97
CA ARG A 334 7.47 -18.47 -0.12
C ARG A 334 6.06 -18.89 -0.46
N THR A 335 5.69 -18.73 -1.72
CA THR A 335 4.43 -19.22 -2.31
C THR A 335 4.76 -20.36 -3.28
N ASP A 336 3.83 -20.75 -4.15
CA ASP A 336 3.94 -21.95 -4.97
C ASP A 336 5.23 -21.94 -5.82
N SER A 337 5.42 -20.94 -6.68
CA SER A 337 6.60 -20.83 -7.55
C SER A 337 7.61 -19.74 -7.17
N ALA A 338 7.24 -18.75 -6.34
CA ALA A 338 8.07 -17.59 -6.08
C ALA A 338 8.34 -17.30 -4.59
N HIS A 339 9.45 -16.61 -4.34
CA HIS A 339 9.74 -15.93 -3.09
C HIS A 339 9.34 -14.47 -3.22
N HIS A 340 8.73 -13.92 -2.18
CA HIS A 340 8.28 -12.54 -2.13
C HIS A 340 8.82 -11.81 -0.91
N ALA A 341 9.05 -10.52 -1.07
CA ALA A 341 9.36 -9.58 0.00
C ALA A 341 8.54 -8.32 -0.18
N VAL A 342 7.93 -7.83 0.90
CA VAL A 342 7.12 -6.61 0.87
C VAL A 342 7.79 -5.49 1.65
N LEU A 343 8.05 -4.40 0.94
CA LEU A 343 8.52 -3.14 1.49
C LEU A 343 7.36 -2.18 1.70
N TRP A 344 7.43 -1.40 2.77
CA TRP A 344 6.56 -0.26 3.04
C TRP A 344 7.32 1.04 2.81
N VAL A 345 6.71 1.99 2.09
CA VAL A 345 7.19 3.36 1.97
C VAL A 345 6.94 4.08 3.29
N SER A 346 7.96 4.06 4.15
CA SER A 346 7.91 4.63 5.50
C SER A 346 7.97 6.15 5.51
N GLU A 347 8.66 6.77 4.54
CA GLU A 347 8.66 8.21 4.31
C GLU A 347 8.55 8.53 2.83
N TRP A 348 7.64 9.43 2.50
CA TRP A 348 7.53 10.07 1.19
C TRP A 348 8.52 11.24 1.08
N PRO A 349 8.77 11.79 -0.13
CA PRO A 349 9.77 12.83 -0.32
C PRO A 349 9.61 14.04 0.60
N ARG A 350 10.69 14.34 1.33
CA ARG A 350 10.77 15.50 2.25
C ARG A 350 11.17 16.79 1.55
N SER A 351 11.80 16.67 0.39
CA SER A 351 12.11 17.76 -0.53
C SER A 351 10.93 18.03 -1.45
N LEU A 352 10.99 19.19 -2.10
CA LEU A 352 10.12 19.54 -3.21
C LEU A 352 10.38 18.57 -4.37
N VAL A 353 9.35 17.84 -4.79
CA VAL A 353 9.41 16.90 -5.92
C VAL A 353 8.36 17.23 -6.96
N TYR A 354 8.70 16.94 -8.20
CA TYR A 354 7.82 17.11 -9.35
C TYR A 354 6.97 15.86 -9.62
N PRO A 355 5.86 16.00 -10.37
CA PRO A 355 5.15 14.86 -10.92
C PRO A 355 6.09 13.83 -11.58
N GLY A 356 5.85 12.55 -11.33
CA GLY A 356 6.70 11.47 -11.86
C GLY A 356 7.90 11.08 -10.99
N PHE A 357 8.05 11.61 -9.77
CA PHE A 357 9.16 11.24 -8.87
C PHE A 357 9.27 9.73 -8.56
N LEU A 358 8.17 8.97 -8.67
CA LEU A 358 8.16 7.51 -8.50
C LEU A 358 8.67 6.72 -9.71
N SER A 359 9.00 7.38 -10.83
CA SER A 359 9.46 6.71 -12.05
C SER A 359 10.63 5.75 -11.84
N PRO A 360 11.66 6.05 -10.99
CA PRO A 360 12.74 5.09 -10.73
C PRO A 360 12.22 3.75 -10.19
N VAL A 361 11.22 3.78 -9.31
CA VAL A 361 10.61 2.57 -8.72
C VAL A 361 9.65 1.91 -9.72
N LEU A 362 8.80 2.71 -10.39
CA LEU A 362 7.75 2.20 -11.28
C LEU A 362 8.27 1.73 -12.66
N LEU A 363 9.46 2.15 -13.07
CA LEU A 363 10.04 1.77 -14.35
C LEU A 363 11.33 0.94 -14.17
N SER A 364 11.54 0.39 -12.96
CA SER A 364 12.59 -0.59 -12.71
C SER A 364 12.36 -1.83 -13.59
N THR A 365 13.33 -2.15 -14.45
CA THR A 365 13.30 -3.28 -15.37
C THR A 365 13.98 -4.51 -14.77
N GLY A 366 13.57 -5.70 -15.21
CA GLY A 366 14.15 -6.97 -14.78
C GLY A 366 13.73 -7.38 -13.36
N ILE A 367 12.75 -6.70 -12.77
CA ILE A 367 12.28 -6.96 -11.41
C ILE A 367 10.77 -7.17 -11.46
N GLN A 368 10.33 -8.39 -11.15
CA GLN A 368 8.91 -8.65 -11.01
C GLN A 368 8.39 -8.03 -9.71
N ARG A 369 7.73 -6.88 -9.85
CA ARG A 369 7.20 -6.07 -8.76
C ARG A 369 5.72 -5.73 -8.93
N SER A 370 5.08 -5.46 -7.80
CA SER A 370 3.83 -4.72 -7.75
C SER A 370 3.96 -3.54 -6.79
N PHE A 371 3.39 -2.40 -7.18
CA PHE A 371 3.30 -1.20 -6.37
C PHE A 371 1.83 -0.93 -6.03
N SER A 372 1.51 -0.87 -4.74
CA SER A 372 0.17 -0.63 -4.23
C SER A 372 0.15 0.68 -3.46
N LEU A 373 -0.66 1.64 -3.93
CA LEU A 373 -0.99 2.85 -3.20
C LEU A 373 -2.39 2.70 -2.60
N ILE A 374 -2.46 2.53 -1.29
CA ILE A 374 -3.70 2.37 -0.54
C ILE A 374 -4.11 3.75 -0.02
N CYS A 375 -5.21 4.27 -0.55
CA CYS A 375 -5.81 5.54 -0.21
C CYS A 375 -7.01 5.32 0.71
N THR A 376 -6.86 5.66 1.99
CA THR A 376 -7.94 5.52 2.99
C THR A 376 -8.55 6.91 3.26
N PRO A 377 -9.77 7.20 2.77
CA PRO A 377 -10.44 8.47 3.04
C PRO A 377 -10.80 8.57 4.52
N MET A 378 -10.56 9.75 5.10
CA MET A 378 -10.99 10.07 6.45
C MET A 378 -12.30 10.86 6.41
N ARG A 379 -13.24 10.53 7.31
CA ARG A 379 -14.44 11.34 7.48
C ARG A 379 -14.06 12.73 8.00
N SER A 380 -14.69 13.78 7.50
CA SER A 380 -14.34 15.17 7.82
C SER A 380 -14.41 15.48 9.32
N ASP A 381 -15.37 14.88 10.03
CA ASP A 381 -15.51 15.03 11.49
C ASP A 381 -14.36 14.35 12.26
N GLN A 382 -13.94 13.17 11.82
CA GLN A 382 -12.80 12.47 12.39
C GLN A 382 -11.48 13.19 12.08
N ALA A 383 -11.32 13.69 10.86
CA ALA A 383 -10.16 14.47 10.43
C ALA A 383 -10.02 15.77 11.24
N ALA A 384 -11.11 16.53 11.43
CA ALA A 384 -11.12 17.75 12.24
C ALA A 384 -10.71 17.48 13.70
N ARG A 385 -11.19 16.38 14.28
CA ARG A 385 -10.83 15.97 15.64
C ARG A 385 -9.36 15.57 15.75
N ASP A 386 -8.85 14.82 14.78
CA ASP A 386 -7.44 14.38 14.75
C ASP A 386 -6.50 15.59 14.61
N ILE A 387 -6.78 16.52 13.69
CA ILE A 387 -6.02 17.76 13.51
C ILE A 387 -6.05 18.61 14.78
N ARG A 388 -7.23 18.80 15.39
CA ARG A 388 -7.37 19.57 16.63
C ARG A 388 -6.56 18.94 17.76
N LYS A 389 -6.62 17.62 17.91
CA LYS A 389 -5.83 16.87 18.89
C LYS A 389 -4.34 17.11 18.68
N LYS A 390 -3.84 16.93 17.45
CA LYS A 390 -2.44 17.20 17.08
C LYS A 390 -2.03 18.63 17.41
N LYS A 391 -2.84 19.62 17.01
CA LYS A 391 -2.58 21.05 17.28
C LYS A 391 -2.46 21.34 18.78
N VAL A 392 -3.37 20.81 19.60
CA VAL A 392 -3.34 20.97 21.07
C VAL A 392 -2.09 20.30 21.66
N GLU A 393 -1.74 19.10 21.22
CA GLU A 393 -0.52 18.40 21.65
C GLU A 393 0.74 19.20 21.30
N HIS A 394 0.85 19.73 20.08
CA HIS A 394 1.96 20.60 19.67
C HIS A 394 2.12 21.83 20.57
N ILE A 395 1.02 22.52 20.87
CA ILE A 395 1.03 23.73 21.72
C ILE A 395 1.43 23.37 23.16
N SER A 396 0.91 22.26 23.69
CA SER A 396 1.25 21.77 25.03
C SER A 396 2.73 21.40 25.15
N ASP A 397 3.26 20.64 24.19
CA ASP A 397 4.67 20.23 24.16
C ASP A 397 5.59 21.44 24.04
N GLN A 398 5.23 22.40 23.19
CA GLN A 398 5.96 23.66 23.05
C GLN A 398 6.01 24.42 24.38
N ALA A 399 4.87 24.54 25.08
CA ALA A 399 4.81 25.20 26.38
C ALA A 399 5.63 24.48 27.46
N GLN A 400 5.68 23.14 27.45
CA GLN A 400 6.52 22.37 28.37
C GLN A 400 8.01 22.55 28.08
N ARG A 401 8.41 22.50 26.81
CA ARG A 401 9.81 22.70 26.40
C ARG A 401 10.33 24.10 26.71
N ALA A 402 9.49 25.12 26.48
CA ALA A 402 9.81 26.50 26.84
C ALA A 402 10.07 26.64 28.35
N LYS A 403 9.32 25.94 29.21
CA LYS A 403 9.57 25.93 30.67
C LYS A 403 10.90 25.27 31.05
N ILE A 404 11.34 24.28 30.28
CA ILE A 404 12.59 23.52 30.53
C ILE A 404 13.79 24.19 29.85
N GLY A 405 13.58 25.26 29.06
CA GLY A 405 14.64 25.96 28.33
C GLY A 405 15.20 25.16 27.15
N GLN A 406 14.45 24.19 26.62
CA GLN A 406 14.86 23.38 25.48
C GLN A 406 14.67 24.16 24.17
N ILE A 407 15.71 24.20 23.33
CA ILE A 407 15.66 24.85 22.01
C ILE A 407 14.73 24.07 21.08
N GLU A 408 13.89 24.79 20.33
CA GLU A 408 13.04 24.19 19.30
C GLU A 408 13.85 23.70 18.12
N ASP A 409 13.64 22.44 17.76
CA ASP A 409 14.19 21.86 16.53
C ASP A 409 13.37 22.32 15.31
N ALA A 410 14.05 22.66 14.21
CA ALA A 410 13.41 23.07 12.96
C ALA A 410 12.45 21.99 12.41
N SER A 411 12.68 20.73 12.77
CA SER A 411 11.77 19.62 12.46
C SER A 411 10.38 19.79 13.07
N LEU A 412 10.30 20.28 14.32
CA LEU A 412 9.06 20.44 15.07
C LEU A 412 8.25 21.63 14.57
N THR A 413 8.93 22.72 14.22
CA THR A 413 8.30 23.90 13.60
C THR A 413 7.68 23.53 12.26
N ALA A 414 8.40 22.75 11.44
CA ALA A 414 7.88 22.26 10.16
C ALA A 414 6.64 21.35 10.34
N GLU A 415 6.67 20.42 11.29
CA GLU A 415 5.50 19.57 11.59
C GLU A 415 4.28 20.40 12.04
N TYR A 416 4.49 21.47 12.82
CA TYR A 416 3.40 22.36 13.23
C TYR A 416 2.81 23.11 12.03
N HIS A 417 3.65 23.60 11.11
CA HIS A 417 3.19 24.21 9.86
C HIS A 417 2.39 23.22 9.00
N ASP A 418 2.83 21.96 8.90
CA ASP A 418 2.07 20.91 8.18
C ASP A 418 0.66 20.72 8.79
N VAL A 419 0.53 20.75 10.12
CA VAL A 419 -0.78 20.65 10.80
C VAL A 419 -1.66 21.87 10.52
N LEU A 420 -1.09 23.07 10.51
CA LEU A 420 -1.82 24.30 10.17
C LEU A 420 -2.27 24.30 8.71
N GLN A 421 -1.45 23.80 7.79
CA GLN A 421 -1.81 23.65 6.39
C GLN A 421 -2.98 22.66 6.23
N GLN A 422 -2.92 21.50 6.90
CA GLN A 422 -4.02 20.52 6.89
C GLN A 422 -5.33 21.10 7.46
N GLU A 423 -5.25 21.95 8.48
CA GLU A 423 -6.41 22.67 9.03
C GLU A 423 -7.00 23.66 8.01
N ALA A 424 -6.15 24.41 7.30
CA ALA A 424 -6.56 25.33 6.25
C ALA A 424 -7.21 24.58 5.07
N ASP A 425 -6.60 23.49 4.60
CA ASP A 425 -7.11 22.68 3.50
C ASP A 425 -8.48 22.07 3.86
N LEU A 426 -8.63 21.56 5.09
CA LEU A 426 -9.91 21.03 5.56
C LEU A 426 -10.98 22.12 5.62
N THR A 427 -10.61 23.33 6.05
CA THR A 427 -11.52 24.50 6.09
C THR A 427 -11.92 24.95 4.70
N ALA A 428 -11.02 24.84 3.71
CA ALA A 428 -11.31 25.08 2.30
C ALA A 428 -12.17 23.98 1.64
N GLY A 429 -12.54 22.93 2.38
CA GLY A 429 -13.41 21.84 1.92
C GLY A 429 -12.68 20.68 1.26
N HIS A 430 -11.35 20.61 1.36
CA HIS A 430 -10.58 19.46 0.89
C HIS A 430 -10.80 18.25 1.82
N GLY A 431 -10.88 17.06 1.21
CA GLY A 431 -10.95 15.80 1.94
C GLY A 431 -9.56 15.30 2.33
N ILE A 432 -9.45 14.65 3.48
CA ILE A 432 -8.18 14.11 3.97
C ILE A 432 -8.08 12.62 3.64
N LEU A 433 -6.95 12.22 3.06
CA LEU A 433 -6.62 10.85 2.70
C LEU A 433 -5.35 10.41 3.41
N ARG A 434 -5.35 9.18 3.92
CA ARG A 434 -4.12 8.51 4.35
C ARG A 434 -3.60 7.67 3.20
N TYR A 435 -2.33 7.88 2.86
CA TYR A 435 -1.62 7.11 1.84
C TYR A 435 -0.72 6.08 2.49
N THR A 436 -0.81 4.84 2.05
CA THR A 436 0.15 3.78 2.38
C THR A 436 0.70 3.22 1.08
N GLY A 437 2.01 3.36 0.87
CA GLY A 437 2.71 2.78 -0.28
C GLY A 437 3.33 1.44 0.10
N LEU A 438 3.00 0.38 -0.63
CA LEU A 438 3.58 -0.95 -0.47
C LEU A 438 4.19 -1.41 -1.80
N ILE A 439 5.34 -2.05 -1.71
CA ILE A 439 6.06 -2.59 -2.86
C ILE A 439 6.28 -4.08 -2.61
N SER A 440 5.68 -4.94 -3.41
CA SER A 440 5.97 -6.37 -3.39
C SER A 440 6.98 -6.69 -4.48
N VAL A 441 8.09 -7.33 -4.10
CA VAL A 441 9.08 -7.88 -5.02
C VAL A 441 8.91 -9.39 -5.04
N SER A 442 8.97 -10.00 -6.22
CA SER A 442 8.81 -11.44 -6.43
C SER A 442 9.98 -11.96 -7.26
N ALA A 443 10.54 -13.12 -6.90
CA ALA A 443 11.61 -13.76 -7.64
C ALA A 443 11.53 -15.30 -7.51
N PRO A 444 12.06 -16.07 -8.48
CA PRO A 444 12.05 -17.53 -8.42
C PRO A 444 13.02 -18.08 -7.35
N THR A 445 14.12 -17.39 -7.08
CA THR A 445 15.16 -17.76 -6.10
C THR A 445 15.29 -16.72 -4.98
N VAL A 446 15.95 -17.10 -3.88
CA VAL A 446 16.17 -16.17 -2.75
C VAL A 446 17.23 -15.14 -3.12
N GLU A 447 18.25 -15.55 -3.85
CA GLU A 447 19.36 -14.71 -4.28
C GLU A 447 18.88 -13.61 -5.23
N GLU A 448 18.00 -13.94 -6.18
CA GLU A 448 17.36 -12.96 -7.06
C GLU A 448 16.38 -12.06 -6.29
N LEU A 449 15.70 -12.58 -5.26
CA LEU A 449 14.83 -11.77 -4.41
C LEU A 449 15.64 -10.71 -3.66
N ASP A 450 16.76 -11.09 -3.04
CA ASP A 450 17.61 -10.18 -2.28
C ASP A 450 18.21 -9.10 -3.21
N ALA A 451 18.62 -9.48 -4.43
CA ALA A 451 19.07 -8.54 -5.45
C ALA A 451 17.96 -7.58 -5.91
N GLY A 452 16.75 -8.08 -6.16
CA GLY A 452 15.60 -7.27 -6.55
C GLY A 452 15.15 -6.31 -5.45
N VAL A 453 15.18 -6.74 -4.19
CA VAL A 453 14.90 -5.89 -3.02
C VAL A 453 15.92 -4.76 -2.94
N ALA A 454 17.22 -5.06 -3.01
CA ALA A 454 18.28 -4.04 -2.97
C ALA A 454 18.15 -3.01 -4.11
N ALA A 455 17.81 -3.47 -5.32
CA ALA A 455 17.59 -2.60 -6.46
C ALA A 455 16.38 -1.68 -6.27
N ILE A 456 15.28 -2.18 -5.71
CA ILE A 456 14.08 -1.38 -5.39
C ILE A 456 14.34 -0.40 -4.25
N GLU A 457 15.11 -0.77 -3.23
CA GLU A 457 15.54 0.15 -2.17
C GLU A 457 16.36 1.31 -2.75
N GLN A 458 17.29 1.01 -3.66
CA GLN A 458 18.07 2.03 -4.36
C GLN A 458 17.19 2.93 -5.26
N ALA A 459 16.24 2.34 -5.98
CA ALA A 459 15.28 3.10 -6.79
C ALA A 459 14.38 4.00 -5.91
N ALA A 460 13.99 3.54 -4.72
CA ALA A 460 13.25 4.34 -3.76
C ALA A 460 14.07 5.53 -3.24
N ILE A 461 15.37 5.34 -2.97
CA ILE A 461 16.29 6.42 -2.59
C ILE A 461 16.38 7.47 -3.70
N GLN A 462 16.49 7.05 -4.97
CA GLN A 462 16.47 7.97 -6.12
C GLN A 462 15.14 8.74 -6.22
N ALA A 463 14.02 8.09 -5.90
CA ALA A 463 12.71 8.72 -5.78
C ALA A 463 12.53 9.55 -4.49
N SER A 464 13.60 9.77 -3.70
CA SER A 464 13.56 10.47 -2.41
C SER A 464 12.61 9.85 -1.37
N CYS A 465 12.34 8.55 -1.48
CA CYS A 465 11.49 7.78 -0.56
C CYS A 465 12.33 6.92 0.38
N GLU A 466 11.90 6.75 1.63
CA GLU A 466 12.48 5.78 2.56
C GLU A 466 11.60 4.53 2.61
N THR A 467 12.16 3.37 2.26
CA THR A 467 11.46 2.08 2.33
C THR A 467 11.95 1.23 3.50
N ARG A 468 11.07 0.36 4.00
CA ARG A 468 11.39 -0.61 5.06
C ARG A 468 10.72 -1.94 4.79
N LEU A 469 11.46 -3.03 4.95
CA LEU A 469 10.92 -4.38 4.87
C LEU A 469 9.93 -4.65 6.01
N LEU A 470 8.71 -5.13 5.68
CA LEU A 470 7.67 -5.48 6.65
C LEU A 470 7.88 -6.87 7.27
N VAL A 471 8.94 -7.01 8.06
CA VAL A 471 9.31 -8.30 8.66
C VAL A 471 8.25 -8.80 9.65
N GLY A 472 8.09 -10.12 9.73
CA GLY A 472 7.16 -10.80 10.63
C GLY A 472 5.68 -10.73 10.22
N GLN A 473 5.36 -10.02 9.13
CA GLN A 473 4.00 -9.78 8.63
C GLN A 473 3.90 -9.92 7.11
N GLN A 474 4.84 -10.63 6.48
CA GLN A 474 4.98 -10.74 5.02
C GLN A 474 3.73 -11.31 4.34
N ALA A 475 3.01 -12.26 4.96
CA ALA A 475 1.80 -12.82 4.37
C ALA A 475 0.68 -11.76 4.26
N ALA A 476 0.41 -11.03 5.34
CA ALA A 476 -0.59 -9.96 5.35
C ALA A 476 -0.16 -8.80 4.44
N ALA A 477 1.10 -8.40 4.52
CA ALA A 477 1.69 -7.38 3.67
C ALA A 477 1.55 -7.72 2.18
N PHE A 478 1.80 -8.97 1.80
CA PHE A 478 1.66 -9.42 0.41
C PHE A 478 0.21 -9.33 -0.07
N THR A 479 -0.76 -9.70 0.77
CA THR A 479 -2.18 -9.56 0.39
C THR A 479 -2.61 -8.12 0.16
N ALA A 480 -1.99 -7.14 0.83
CA ALA A 480 -2.26 -5.71 0.62
C ALA A 480 -1.44 -5.11 -0.53
N ALA A 481 -0.25 -5.63 -0.79
CA ALA A 481 0.69 -5.09 -1.78
C ALA A 481 0.49 -5.67 -3.19
N ALA A 482 0.10 -6.93 -3.30
CA ALA A 482 0.06 -7.67 -4.57
C ALA A 482 -1.35 -8.04 -5.04
N LEU A 483 -2.36 -7.97 -4.16
CA LEU A 483 -3.74 -8.33 -4.49
C LEU A 483 -4.64 -7.08 -4.55
N PRO A 484 -5.56 -6.98 -5.52
CA PRO A 484 -6.47 -5.84 -5.70
C PRO A 484 -7.70 -5.97 -4.76
N LEU A 485 -7.47 -6.10 -3.45
CA LEU A 485 -8.50 -6.44 -2.46
C LEU A 485 -8.70 -5.37 -1.38
N CYS A 486 -8.05 -4.20 -1.52
CA CYS A 486 -8.12 -3.09 -0.56
C CYS A 486 -7.83 -3.52 0.89
N ARG A 487 -6.86 -4.41 1.09
CA ARG A 487 -6.47 -4.91 2.41
C ARG A 487 -5.55 -3.91 3.11
N SER A 488 -5.70 -3.80 4.42
CA SER A 488 -4.77 -3.07 5.29
C SER A 488 -3.81 -4.02 5.99
N VAL A 489 -2.63 -3.54 6.35
CA VAL A 489 -1.58 -4.27 7.09
C VAL A 489 -1.46 -3.74 8.50
#